data_AF-A0A0W7WGF6-F1
#
_entry.id   AF-A0A0W7WGF6-F1
#
_cell.length_a   1.000
_cell.length_b   1.000
_cell.length_c   1.000
_cell.angle_alpha   90.00
_cell.angle_beta   90.00
_cell.angle_gamma   90.00
#
_symmetry.space_group_name_H-M   'P 1'
#
loop_
_entity.id
_entity.type
_entity.pdbx_description
1 polymer ?
#
loop_
_entity_poly.entity_id
_entity_poly.type
_entity_poly.pdbx_seq_one_letter_code
_entity_poly.pdbx_strand_id
1 'polypeptide(L)'
;MAGDLPEYYFRVRDNGAMVFRVDTENRQRRIEMDPIAVVNLNRDEIKPQGDRQLSETDVAEIRRWMAERRALLAMRDIDDIHRAVDYLNTTTQWIQSKATDAQLEEITDALLLAMHDLRSVLVRKKADRLMKR
;
A
#
# COMPACT_ATOMS: atom_id res chain seq x y z
N MET A 1 -2.31 16.83 27.26
CA MET A 1 -2.06 15.99 26.06
C MET A 1 -1.29 16.81 25.03
N ALA A 2 -0.05 17.16 25.35
CA ALA A 2 0.92 17.64 24.36
C ALA A 2 2.12 16.71 24.55
N GLY A 3 1.95 15.45 24.14
CA GLY A 3 3.09 14.55 23.98
C GLY A 3 3.85 14.99 22.74
N ASP A 4 5.18 14.95 22.79
CA ASP A 4 6.07 15.33 21.69
C ASP A 4 5.52 14.81 20.36
N LEU A 5 5.13 15.75 19.50
CA LEU A 5 4.71 15.43 18.14
C LEU A 5 5.97 15.10 17.33
N PRO A 6 5.87 14.19 16.33
CA PRO A 6 7.00 13.88 15.48
C PRO A 6 7.41 15.11 14.66
N GLU A 7 8.72 15.31 14.47
CA GLU A 7 9.27 16.41 13.67
C GLU A 7 8.79 16.38 12.21
N TYR A 8 8.45 15.20 11.70
CA TYR A 8 7.97 14.99 10.34
C TYR A 8 6.63 14.27 10.32
N TYR A 9 5.74 14.73 9.45
CA TYR A 9 4.48 14.08 9.15
C TYR A 9 4.39 13.74 7.66
N PHE A 10 4.11 12.48 7.36
CA PHE A 10 4.00 11.96 6.01
C PHE A 10 2.55 11.68 5.67
N ARG A 11 1.93 12.55 4.87
CA ARG A 11 0.58 12.32 4.36
C ARG A 11 0.64 11.40 3.15
N VAL A 12 0.35 10.12 3.39
CA VAL A 12 0.33 9.07 2.37
C VAL A 12 -0.61 9.42 1.21
N ARG A 13 -0.17 9.06 0.01
CA ARG A 13 -0.89 9.10 -1.27
C ARG A 13 -0.65 7.77 -1.99
N ASP A 14 -1.34 7.55 -3.10
CA ASP A 14 -1.27 6.29 -3.87
C ASP A 14 0.16 5.80 -4.12
N ASN A 15 1.06 6.69 -4.57
CA ASN A 15 2.44 6.34 -4.94
C ASN A 15 3.52 7.02 -4.07
N GLY A 16 3.18 7.47 -2.86
CA GLY A 16 4.15 8.11 -1.98
C GLY A 16 3.52 8.97 -0.90
N ALA A 17 4.05 10.18 -0.69
CA ALA A 17 3.53 11.07 0.35
C ALA A 17 3.83 12.54 0.05
N MET A 18 3.01 13.42 0.62
CA MET A 18 3.41 14.79 0.91
C MET A 18 4.10 14.80 2.29
N VAL A 19 5.26 15.41 2.37
CA VAL A 19 6.08 15.50 3.59
C VAL A 19 5.90 16.88 4.19
N PHE A 20 5.57 16.91 5.48
CA PHE A 20 5.46 18.12 6.26
C PHE A 20 6.49 18.09 7.38
N ARG A 21 7.12 19.24 7.65
CA ARG A 21 7.79 19.49 8.91
C ARG A 21 6.75 20.01 9.90
N VAL A 22 6.74 19.45 11.10
CA VAL A 22 5.79 19.80 12.14
C VAL A 22 6.46 20.77 13.11
N ASP A 23 5.87 21.95 13.28
CA ASP A 23 6.29 22.93 14.28
C ASP A 23 5.20 23.06 15.34
N THR A 24 5.60 22.95 16.61
CA THR A 24 4.72 23.00 17.77
C THR A 24 5.10 24.12 18.75
N GLU A 25 6.19 24.84 18.48
CA GLU A 25 6.76 25.85 19.37
C GLU A 25 6.27 27.28 19.11
N ASN A 26 5.21 27.44 18.30
CA ASN A 26 4.62 28.77 18.12
C ASN A 26 3.99 29.26 19.44
N ARG A 27 4.00 30.59 19.65
CA ARG A 27 3.44 31.24 20.86
C ARG A 27 1.97 30.92 21.14
N GLN A 28 1.26 30.34 20.16
CA GLN A 28 -0.17 30.02 20.21
C GLN A 28 -0.45 28.54 20.54
N ARG A 29 0.59 27.69 20.72
CA ARG A 29 0.46 26.23 20.89
C ARG A 29 -0.36 25.55 19.79
N ARG A 30 -0.27 26.07 18.56
CA ARG A 30 -0.94 25.49 17.37
C ARG A 30 0.06 24.63 16.62
N ILE A 31 -0.40 23.47 16.16
CA ILE A 31 0.40 22.61 15.27
C ILE A 31 0.45 23.26 13.90
N GLU A 32 1.65 23.63 13.46
CA GLU A 32 1.92 24.06 12.10
C GLU A 32 2.53 22.90 11.30
N MET A 33 2.08 22.74 10.06
CA MET A 33 2.58 21.72 9.15
C MET A 33 3.08 22.41 7.89
N ASP A 34 4.39 22.54 7.77
CA ASP A 34 5.04 23.19 6.65
C ASP A 34 5.40 22.14 5.59
N PRO A 35 4.78 22.16 4.39
CA PRO A 35 5.09 21.21 3.33
C PRO A 35 6.52 21.42 2.81
N ILE A 36 7.36 20.38 2.92
CA ILE A 36 8.77 20.46 2.54
C ILE A 36 9.07 19.73 1.24
N ALA A 37 8.36 18.64 0.95
CA ALA A 37 8.63 17.78 -0.20
C ALA A 37 7.45 16.90 -0.60
N VAL A 38 7.49 16.39 -1.83
CA VAL A 38 6.67 15.29 -2.34
C VAL A 38 7.57 14.10 -2.64
N VAL A 39 7.18 12.93 -2.15
CA VAL A 39 7.88 11.67 -2.36
C VAL A 39 7.14 10.81 -3.37
N ASN A 40 7.88 10.18 -4.28
CA ASN A 40 7.39 9.14 -5.18
C ASN A 40 8.15 7.82 -4.92
N LEU A 41 7.45 6.82 -4.40
CA LEU A 41 8.03 5.53 -4.04
C LEU A 41 8.40 4.68 -5.25
N ASN A 42 7.66 4.79 -6.35
CA ASN A 42 7.90 4.02 -7.58
C ASN A 42 9.16 4.49 -8.31
N ARG A 43 9.44 5.80 -8.24
CA ARG A 43 10.63 6.42 -8.87
C ARG A 43 11.81 6.60 -7.90
N ASP A 44 11.62 6.25 -6.63
CA ASP A 44 12.57 6.53 -5.55
C ASP A 44 13.01 8.01 -5.50
N GLU A 45 12.04 8.90 -5.74
CA GLU A 45 12.28 10.32 -5.99
C GLU A 45 11.75 11.18 -4.83
N ILE A 46 12.55 12.17 -4.40
CA ILE A 46 12.18 13.19 -3.42
C ILE A 46 12.21 14.53 -4.16
N LYS A 47 11.05 15.19 -4.25
CA LYS A 47 10.90 16.50 -4.87
C LYS A 47 10.69 17.56 -3.81
N PRO A 48 11.62 18.49 -3.58
CA PRO A 48 11.37 19.62 -2.70
C PRO A 48 10.15 20.42 -3.16
N GLN A 49 9.43 21.00 -2.21
CA GLN A 49 8.29 21.87 -2.48
C GLN A 49 8.80 23.26 -2.90
N GLY A 50 8.50 23.67 -4.14
CA GLY A 50 8.97 24.96 -4.69
C GLY A 50 10.49 25.01 -4.82
N ASP A 51 11.10 26.17 -4.54
CA ASP A 51 12.55 26.39 -4.62
C ASP A 51 13.31 26.01 -3.32
N ARG A 52 12.67 25.21 -2.46
CA ARG A 52 13.23 24.85 -1.15
C ARG A 52 14.43 23.91 -1.30
N GLN A 53 15.48 24.16 -0.52
CA GLN A 53 16.54 23.18 -0.30
C GLN A 53 16.23 22.35 0.96
N LEU A 54 16.28 21.04 0.82
CA LEU A 54 16.16 20.10 1.94
C LEU A 54 17.50 19.98 2.65
N SER A 55 17.49 19.97 3.98
CA SER A 55 18.67 19.66 4.77
C SER A 55 19.03 18.17 4.66
N GLU A 56 20.26 17.82 5.04
CA GLU A 56 20.68 16.41 5.10
C GLU A 56 19.77 15.59 6.03
N THR A 57 19.34 16.18 7.14
CA THR A 57 18.37 15.57 8.08
C THR A 57 17.03 15.34 7.41
N ASP A 58 16.46 16.34 6.70
CA ASP A 58 15.19 16.18 5.99
C ASP A 58 15.28 14.98 5.01
N VAL A 59 16.38 14.90 4.24
CA VAL A 59 16.59 13.83 3.27
C VAL A 59 16.72 12.47 3.96
N ALA A 60 17.49 12.37 5.05
CA ALA A 60 17.67 11.13 5.79
C ALA A 60 16.35 10.59 6.37
N GLU A 61 15.55 11.46 6.97
CA GLU A 61 14.24 11.14 7.54
C GLU A 61 13.25 10.67 6.46
N ILE A 62 13.21 11.37 5.32
CA ILE A 62 12.38 10.98 4.18
C ILE A 62 12.81 9.61 3.64
N ARG A 63 14.12 9.37 3.49
CA ARG A 63 14.64 8.08 3.01
C ARG A 63 14.32 6.93 3.96
N ARG A 64 14.43 7.16 5.27
CA ARG A 64 14.04 6.17 6.28
C ARG A 64 12.56 5.81 6.16
N TRP A 65 11.69 6.83 6.12
CA TRP A 65 10.26 6.63 5.93
C TRP A 65 9.94 5.87 4.63
N MET A 66 10.62 6.19 3.52
CA MET A 66 10.43 5.47 2.24
C MET A 66 10.77 3.99 2.36
N ALA A 67 11.85 3.63 3.05
CA ALA A 67 12.27 2.25 3.26
C ALA A 67 11.25 1.47 4.11
N GLU A 68 10.85 2.05 5.25
CA GLU A 68 9.82 1.46 6.13
C GLU A 68 8.49 1.30 5.40
N ARG A 69 8.09 2.30 4.61
CA ARG A 69 6.85 2.27 3.84
C ARG A 69 6.87 1.17 2.78
N ARG A 70 7.98 0.96 2.08
CA ARG A 70 8.13 -0.13 1.11
C ARG A 70 8.03 -1.50 1.76
N ALA A 71 8.69 -1.68 2.91
CA ALA A 71 8.60 -2.92 3.66
C ALA A 71 7.15 -3.21 4.09
N LEU A 72 6.45 -2.19 4.61
CA LEU A 72 5.05 -2.31 4.98
C LEU A 72 4.14 -2.63 3.78
N LEU A 73 4.35 -1.98 2.63
CA LEU A 73 3.57 -2.27 1.42
C LEU A 73 3.80 -3.70 0.94
N ALA A 74 5.05 -4.18 0.90
CA ALA A 74 5.35 -5.57 0.54
C ALA A 74 4.69 -6.59 1.48
N MET A 75 4.62 -6.28 2.78
CA MET A 75 3.88 -7.12 3.75
C MET A 75 2.37 -7.12 3.49
N ARG A 76 1.80 -5.99 3.06
CA ARG A 76 0.37 -5.89 2.73
C ARG A 76 0.04 -6.59 1.42
N ASP A 77 0.91 -6.52 0.43
CA ASP A 77 0.71 -7.20 -0.86
C ASP A 77 0.51 -8.71 -0.66
N ILE A 78 1.30 -9.34 0.23
CA ILE A 78 1.14 -10.76 0.55
C ILE A 78 -0.09 -11.04 1.43
N ASP A 79 -0.43 -10.15 2.36
CA ASP A 79 -1.66 -10.24 3.16
C ASP A 79 -2.91 -10.20 2.27
N ASP A 80 -2.95 -9.30 1.29
CA ASP A 80 -4.07 -9.17 0.35
C ASP A 80 -4.23 -10.43 -0.52
N ILE A 81 -3.13 -11.11 -0.86
CA ILE A 81 -3.18 -12.42 -1.54
C ILE A 81 -3.79 -13.49 -0.63
N HIS A 82 -3.45 -13.52 0.66
CA HIS A 82 -4.09 -14.44 1.62
C HIS A 82 -5.59 -14.12 1.77
N ARG A 83 -5.96 -12.83 1.84
CA ARG A 83 -7.37 -12.42 1.85
C ARG A 83 -8.12 -12.87 0.61
N ALA A 84 -7.50 -12.83 -0.58
CA ALA A 84 -8.11 -13.36 -1.79
C ALA A 84 -8.43 -14.86 -1.69
N VAL A 85 -7.55 -15.65 -1.05
CA VAL A 85 -7.81 -17.07 -0.77
C VAL A 85 -9.01 -17.23 0.17
N ASP A 86 -9.07 -16.44 1.24
CA ASP A 86 -10.20 -16.46 2.18
C ASP A 86 -11.51 -16.04 1.52
N TYR A 87 -11.48 -15.04 0.64
CA TYR A 87 -12.65 -14.64 -0.15
C TYR A 87 -13.13 -15.75 -1.07
N LEU A 88 -12.24 -16.49 -1.74
CA LEU A 88 -12.64 -17.65 -2.55
C LEU A 88 -13.28 -18.74 -1.69
N ASN A 89 -12.72 -19.03 -0.52
CA ASN A 89 -13.25 -20.04 0.40
C ASN A 89 -14.63 -19.65 0.93
N THR A 90 -14.80 -18.41 1.40
CA THR A 90 -16.07 -17.90 1.91
C THR A 90 -17.12 -17.76 0.82
N THR A 91 -16.73 -17.36 -0.40
CA THR A 91 -17.60 -17.36 -1.59
C THR A 91 -18.07 -18.77 -1.92
N THR A 92 -17.18 -19.76 -1.89
CA THR A 92 -17.54 -21.18 -2.10
C THR A 92 -18.59 -21.63 -1.07
N GLN A 93 -18.37 -21.33 0.21
CA GLN A 93 -19.34 -21.66 1.26
C GLN A 93 -20.69 -20.96 1.05
N TRP A 94 -20.68 -19.69 0.66
CA TRP A 94 -21.91 -18.94 0.38
C TRP A 94 -22.68 -19.54 -0.82
N ILE A 95 -21.98 -19.86 -1.92
CA ILE A 95 -22.56 -20.54 -3.08
C ILE A 95 -23.28 -21.83 -2.67
N GLN A 96 -22.65 -22.65 -1.82
CA GLN A 96 -23.20 -23.92 -1.39
C GLN A 96 -24.44 -23.80 -0.48
N SER A 97 -24.52 -22.73 0.31
CA SER A 97 -25.48 -22.68 1.43
C SER A 97 -26.55 -21.60 1.31
N LYS A 98 -26.37 -20.59 0.45
CA LYS A 98 -27.19 -19.37 0.45
C LYS A 98 -27.50 -18.81 -0.94
N ALA A 99 -26.74 -19.14 -1.97
CA ALA A 99 -26.93 -18.53 -3.29
C ALA A 99 -28.26 -18.93 -3.92
N THR A 100 -28.89 -17.98 -4.60
CA THR A 100 -30.08 -18.21 -5.44
C THR A 100 -29.68 -18.48 -6.89
N ASP A 101 -30.54 -19.14 -7.66
CA ASP A 101 -30.26 -19.46 -9.07
C ASP A 101 -29.93 -18.22 -9.90
N ALA A 102 -30.66 -17.12 -9.71
CA ALA A 102 -30.41 -15.86 -10.42
C ALA A 102 -29.04 -15.25 -10.07
N GLN A 103 -28.61 -15.33 -8.82
CA GLN A 103 -27.28 -14.87 -8.42
C GLN A 103 -26.18 -15.78 -8.98
N LEU A 104 -26.43 -17.09 -9.08
CA LEU A 104 -25.48 -18.02 -9.69
C LEU A 104 -25.32 -17.72 -11.18
N GLU A 105 -26.42 -17.48 -11.90
CA GLU A 105 -26.38 -17.09 -13.32
C GLU A 105 -25.56 -15.80 -13.52
N GLU A 106 -25.69 -14.83 -12.63
CA GLU A 106 -24.96 -13.56 -12.70
C GLU A 106 -23.44 -13.71 -12.52
N ILE A 107 -22.98 -14.57 -11.59
CA ILE A 107 -21.57 -14.58 -11.17
C ILE A 107 -20.74 -15.75 -11.72
N THR A 108 -21.38 -16.83 -12.20
CA THR A 108 -20.70 -18.11 -12.46
C THR A 108 -19.59 -17.96 -13.51
N ASP A 109 -19.91 -17.44 -14.70
CA ASP A 109 -18.93 -17.36 -15.78
C ASP A 109 -17.76 -16.42 -15.44
N ALA A 110 -18.06 -15.30 -14.78
CA ALA A 110 -17.04 -14.34 -14.34
C ALA A 110 -16.07 -14.98 -13.33
N LEU A 111 -16.60 -15.72 -12.35
CA LEU A 111 -15.77 -16.42 -11.36
C LEU A 111 -14.95 -17.55 -12.02
N LEU A 112 -15.55 -18.35 -12.89
CA LEU A 112 -14.87 -19.46 -13.56
C LEU A 112 -13.70 -18.96 -14.42
N LEU A 113 -13.91 -17.89 -15.20
CA LEU A 113 -12.86 -17.29 -16.03
C LEU A 113 -11.72 -16.70 -15.19
N ALA A 114 -12.04 -15.95 -14.14
CA ALA A 114 -11.03 -15.37 -13.24
C ALA A 114 -10.18 -16.45 -12.55
N MET A 115 -10.82 -17.52 -12.05
CA MET A 115 -10.12 -18.65 -11.44
C MET A 115 -9.27 -19.42 -12.45
N HIS A 116 -9.76 -19.59 -13.69
CA HIS A 116 -9.02 -20.28 -14.74
C HIS A 116 -7.74 -19.54 -15.13
N ASP A 117 -7.81 -18.22 -15.33
CA ASP A 117 -6.64 -17.40 -15.66
C ASP A 117 -5.60 -17.43 -14.54
N LEU A 118 -6.04 -17.18 -13.29
CA LEU A 118 -5.17 -17.22 -12.12
C LEU A 118 -4.48 -18.59 -11.98
N ARG A 119 -5.24 -19.69 -12.10
CA ARG A 119 -4.70 -21.04 -12.05
C ARG A 119 -3.64 -21.26 -13.14
N SER A 120 -3.91 -20.84 -14.37
CA SER A 120 -2.99 -21.01 -15.50
C SER A 120 -1.66 -20.30 -15.28
N VAL A 121 -1.68 -19.09 -14.74
CA VAL A 121 -0.46 -18.33 -14.38
C VAL A 121 0.30 -19.02 -13.25
N LEU A 122 -0.39 -19.45 -12.18
CA LEU A 122 0.24 -20.10 -11.02
C LEU A 122 0.89 -21.44 -11.39
N VAL A 123 0.22 -22.26 -12.20
CA VAL A 123 0.75 -23.55 -12.68
C VAL A 123 2.02 -23.32 -13.49
N ARG A 124 2.02 -22.35 -14.42
CA ARG A 124 3.20 -21.99 -15.21
C ARG A 124 4.37 -21.57 -14.32
N LYS A 125 4.15 -20.63 -13.39
CA LYS A 125 5.19 -20.17 -12.46
C LYS A 125 5.73 -21.28 -11.57
N LYS A 126 4.89 -22.25 -11.16
CA LYS A 126 5.31 -23.42 -10.39
C LYS A 126 6.21 -24.34 -11.23
N ALA A 127 5.85 -24.59 -12.49
CA ALA A 127 6.67 -25.37 -13.41
C ALA A 127 8.04 -24.71 -13.66
N ASP A 128 8.07 -23.40 -13.95
CA ASP A 128 9.32 -22.64 -14.16
C ASP A 128 10.27 -22.74 -12.96
N ARG A 129 9.74 -22.76 -11.72
CA ARG A 129 10.54 -22.89 -10.50
C ARG A 129 11.12 -24.29 -10.31
N LEU A 130 10.41 -25.33 -10.77
CA LEU A 130 10.90 -26.71 -10.72
C LEU A 130 12.01 -26.96 -11.74
N MET A 131 11.93 -26.34 -12.93
CA MET A 131 12.96 -26.46 -13.98
C MET A 131 14.25 -25.67 -13.68
N LYS A 132 14.19 -24.68 -12.77
CA LYS A 132 15.35 -23.88 -12.33
C LYS A 132 16.10 -24.48 -11.13
N ARG A 133 15.59 -25.56 -10.55
CA ARG A 133 16.26 -26.35 -9.50
C ARG A 133 17.01 -27.49 -10.15
#